data_AF-A0AA35UE29-F1
#
_entry.id   AF-A0AA35UE29-F1
#
_cell.length_a   1.000
_cell.length_b   1.000
_cell.length_c   1.000
_cell.angle_alpha   90.00
_cell.angle_beta   90.00
_cell.angle_gamma   90.00
#
_symmetry.space_group_name_H-M   'P 1'
#
loop_
_entity.id
_entity.type
_entity.pdbx_description
1 polymer ?
#
loop_
_entity_poly.entity_id
_entity_poly.type
_entity_poly.pdbx_seq_one_letter_code
_entity_poly.pdbx_strand_id
1 'polypeptide(L)'
;MDKIIDLEDYRRSLSVASVLREDGGAQSMSADEIARLEALRDGVEHLLDAVTARHCDPEAVAFAAGRYAAMRIYRLHGRAEAMDFFNRCIATVEIADDLNLG
;
A
#
# COMPACT_ATOMS: atom_id res chain seq x y z
N MET A 1 -29.83 7.53 -1.61
CA MET A 1 -29.07 8.13 -0.49
C MET A 1 -27.62 7.86 -0.82
N ASP A 2 -27.00 8.79 -1.53
CA ASP A 2 -25.61 8.65 -1.95
C ASP A 2 -24.73 8.76 -0.70
N LYS A 3 -24.04 7.67 -0.37
CA LYS A 3 -23.03 7.68 0.68
C LYS A 3 -21.85 8.46 0.10
N ILE A 4 -21.78 9.74 0.43
CA ILE A 4 -20.60 10.56 0.20
C ILE A 4 -19.47 9.87 0.98
N ILE A 5 -18.53 9.28 0.25
CA ILE A 5 -17.31 8.75 0.86
C ILE A 5 -16.52 9.98 1.31
N ASP A 6 -16.32 10.09 2.62
CA ASP A 6 -15.41 11.07 3.17
C ASP A 6 -13.98 10.69 2.74
N LEU A 7 -13.40 11.51 1.87
CA LEU A 7 -12.08 11.31 1.28
C LEU A 7 -10.96 11.33 2.32
N GLU A 8 -11.14 12.05 3.42
CA GLU A 8 -10.17 12.08 4.52
C GLU A 8 -10.25 10.78 5.34
N ASP A 9 -11.46 10.30 5.64
CA ASP A 9 -11.65 9.00 6.31
C ASP A 9 -11.20 7.84 5.42
N TYR A 10 -11.43 7.92 4.11
CA TYR A 10 -10.94 6.91 3.16
C TYR A 10 -9.40 6.91 3.08
N ARG A 11 -8.76 8.08 2.99
CA ARG A 11 -7.29 8.18 3.09
C ARG A 11 -6.75 7.63 4.41
N ARG A 12 -7.46 7.86 5.51
CA ARG A 12 -7.11 7.32 6.84
C ARG A 12 -7.23 5.80 6.86
N SER A 13 -8.22 5.24 6.17
CA SER A 13 -8.39 3.79 5.99
C SER A 13 -7.35 3.15 5.07
N LEU A 14 -6.69 3.94 4.21
CA LEU A 14 -5.54 3.54 3.37
C LEU A 14 -4.18 3.75 4.03
N SER A 15 -4.12 4.27 5.27
CA SER A 15 -2.87 4.39 6.00
C SER A 15 -2.22 3.01 6.15
N VAL A 16 -0.88 2.95 6.05
CA VAL A 16 -0.08 1.73 6.18
C VAL A 16 -0.44 0.91 7.44
N ALA A 17 -0.98 1.58 8.46
CA ALA A 17 -1.54 0.99 9.67
C ALA A 17 -2.64 -0.05 9.44
N SER A 18 -3.59 0.19 8.53
CA SER A 18 -4.68 -0.77 8.23
C SER A 18 -4.18 -1.97 7.43
N VAL A 19 -3.11 -1.75 6.66
CA VAL A 19 -2.53 -2.76 5.78
C VAL A 19 -1.72 -3.80 6.56
N LEU A 20 -1.13 -3.42 7.70
CA LEU A 20 -0.17 -4.26 8.43
C LEU A 20 -0.76 -5.20 9.51
N ARG A 21 -2.00 -5.04 10.00
CA ARG A 21 -2.57 -5.95 11.03
C ARG A 21 -4.10 -6.07 11.00
N GLU A 22 -4.58 -7.32 11.05
CA GLU A 22 -5.97 -7.75 11.30
C GLU A 22 -6.21 -8.29 12.73
N ASP A 23 -5.26 -8.16 13.66
CA ASP A 23 -5.45 -8.73 15.00
C ASP A 23 -6.43 -7.88 15.82
N GLY A 24 -7.50 -8.51 16.32
CA GLY A 24 -8.70 -7.94 16.95
C GLY A 24 -8.50 -7.22 18.29
N GLY A 25 -7.48 -6.38 18.38
CA GLY A 25 -7.36 -5.32 19.36
C GLY A 25 -6.93 -4.07 18.61
N ALA A 26 -7.83 -3.09 18.51
CA ALA A 26 -7.51 -1.76 18.02
C ALA A 26 -6.51 -1.08 18.97
N GLN A 27 -5.24 -1.49 18.92
CA GLN A 27 -4.15 -0.66 19.38
C GLN A 27 -4.04 0.46 18.35
N SER A 28 -4.70 1.57 18.65
CA SER A 28 -4.56 2.82 17.93
C SER A 28 -3.07 3.15 17.82
N MET A 29 -2.49 2.99 16.62
CA MET A 29 -1.13 3.44 16.35
C MET A 29 -1.05 4.94 16.61
N SER A 30 0.06 5.38 17.20
CA SER A 30 0.28 6.80 17.42
C SER A 30 0.40 7.53 16.08
N ALA A 31 0.08 8.83 16.06
CA ALA A 31 0.28 9.65 14.87
C ALA A 31 1.75 9.60 14.38
N ASP A 32 2.70 9.53 15.31
CA ASP A 32 4.13 9.40 14.99
C ASP A 32 4.47 8.07 14.30
N GLU A 33 3.83 6.98 14.70
CA GLU A 33 4.05 5.66 14.10
C GLU A 33 3.47 5.59 12.67
N ILE A 34 2.30 6.20 12.46
CA ILE A 34 1.69 6.35 11.14
C ILE A 34 2.61 7.20 10.24
N ALA A 35 3.01 8.38 10.69
CA ALA A 35 3.87 9.28 9.94
C ALA A 35 5.23 8.62 9.59
N ARG A 36 5.78 7.83 10.52
CA ARG A 36 7.01 7.06 10.25
C ARG A 36 6.82 6.05 9.13
N LEU A 37 5.68 5.35 9.09
CA LEU A 37 5.39 4.35 8.06
C LEU A 37 5.08 4.98 6.70
N GLU A 38 4.40 6.12 6.69
CA GLU A 38 4.17 6.91 5.47
C GLU A 38 5.51 7.42 4.90
N ALA A 39 6.38 7.98 5.74
CA ALA A 39 7.70 8.41 5.31
C ALA A 39 8.55 7.24 4.75
N LEU A 40 8.39 6.03 5.30
CA LEU A 40 9.05 4.83 4.77
C LEU A 40 8.49 4.44 3.40
N ARG A 41 7.16 4.44 3.22
CA ARG A 41 6.51 4.17 1.93
C ARG A 41 7.01 5.17 0.88
N ASP A 42 6.89 6.47 1.16
CA ASP A 42 7.26 7.53 0.23
C ASP A 42 8.75 7.46 -0.13
N GLY A 43 9.60 7.11 0.84
CA GLY A 43 11.02 6.86 0.59
C GLY A 43 11.29 5.67 -0.34
N VAL A 44 10.53 4.57 -0.20
CA VAL A 44 10.62 3.42 -1.10
C VAL A 44 10.12 3.76 -2.50
N GLU A 45 9.00 4.47 -2.62
CA GLU A 45 8.44 4.94 -3.90
C GLU A 45 9.45 5.84 -4.62
N HIS A 46 10.05 6.80 -3.93
CA HIS A 46 11.09 7.66 -4.51
C HIS A 46 12.30 6.87 -5.03
N LEU A 47 12.71 5.82 -4.32
CA LEU A 47 13.79 4.95 -4.80
C LEU A 47 13.39 4.18 -6.06
N LEU A 48 12.16 3.68 -6.13
CA LEU A 48 11.65 3.00 -7.32
C LEU A 48 11.55 3.96 -8.50
N ASP A 49 11.07 5.19 -8.29
CA ASP A 49 11.03 6.24 -9.32
C ASP A 49 12.41 6.59 -9.85
N ALA A 50 13.41 6.69 -8.97
CA ALA A 50 14.79 6.93 -9.37
C ALA A 50 15.37 5.79 -10.22
N VAL A 51 15.04 4.53 -9.87
CA VAL A 51 15.44 3.36 -10.66
C VAL A 51 14.72 3.37 -12.02
N THR A 52 13.42 3.66 -12.05
CA THR A 52 12.64 3.81 -13.29
C THR A 52 13.23 4.88 -14.20
N ALA A 53 13.53 6.06 -13.66
CA ALA A 53 14.13 7.16 -14.41
C ALA A 53 15.52 6.80 -14.97
N ARG A 54 16.29 5.98 -14.24
CA ARG A 54 17.62 5.52 -14.68
C ARG A 54 17.55 4.47 -15.79
N HIS A 55 16.61 3.55 -15.72
CA HIS A 55 16.52 2.39 -16.61
C HIS A 55 15.54 2.58 -17.77
N CYS A 56 14.68 3.61 -17.71
CA CYS A 56 13.62 3.89 -18.68
C CYS A 56 12.67 2.70 -18.92
N ASP A 57 12.48 1.86 -17.91
CA ASP A 57 11.64 0.66 -17.97
C ASP A 57 10.79 0.55 -16.69
N PRO A 58 9.64 1.26 -16.63
CA PRO A 58 8.77 1.23 -15.45
C PRO A 58 8.17 -0.14 -15.20
N GLU A 59 7.91 -0.92 -16.25
CA GLU A 59 7.31 -2.26 -16.14
C GLU A 59 8.27 -3.23 -15.45
N ALA A 60 9.54 -3.27 -15.88
CA ALA A 60 10.55 -4.12 -15.25
C ALA A 60 10.77 -3.76 -13.77
N VAL A 61 10.75 -2.46 -13.43
CA VAL A 61 10.88 -2.00 -12.04
C VAL A 61 9.68 -2.44 -11.21
N ALA A 62 8.45 -2.27 -11.72
CA ALA A 62 7.24 -2.71 -11.04
C ALA A 62 7.24 -4.22 -10.77
N PHE A 63 7.58 -5.05 -11.76
CA PHE A 63 7.67 -6.50 -11.58
C PHE A 63 8.76 -6.90 -10.58
N ALA A 64 9.92 -6.26 -10.61
CA ALA A 64 11.00 -6.54 -9.67
C ALA A 64 10.61 -6.20 -8.22
N ALA A 65 10.00 -5.03 -8.02
CA ALA A 65 9.49 -4.59 -6.72
C ALA A 65 8.37 -5.51 -6.21
N GLY A 66 7.39 -5.82 -7.07
CA GLY A 66 6.29 -6.72 -6.75
C GLY A 66 6.77 -8.13 -6.37
N ARG A 67 7.75 -8.68 -7.10
CA ARG A 67 8.37 -9.97 -6.78
C ARG A 67 9.03 -9.94 -5.40
N TYR A 68 9.79 -8.88 -5.09
CA TYR A 68 10.42 -8.73 -3.79
C TYR A 68 9.39 -8.66 -2.66
N ALA A 69 8.39 -7.79 -2.79
CA ALA A 69 7.32 -7.62 -1.81
C ALA A 69 6.58 -8.95 -1.57
N ALA A 70 6.20 -9.65 -2.64
CA ALA A 70 5.45 -10.90 -2.53
C ALA A 70 6.23 -11.98 -1.80
N MET A 71 7.51 -12.16 -2.16
CA MET A 71 8.37 -13.13 -1.48
C MET A 71 8.63 -12.74 -0.02
N ARG A 72 8.77 -11.45 0.28
CA ARG A 72 9.07 -10.97 1.63
C ARG A 72 7.88 -11.11 2.56
N ILE A 73 6.70 -10.67 2.14
CA ILE A 73 5.46 -10.76 2.93
C ILE A 73 5.11 -12.23 3.18
N TYR A 74 5.17 -13.07 2.14
CA TYR A 74 4.94 -14.51 2.30
C TYR A 74 5.86 -15.15 3.36
N ARG A 75 7.14 -14.79 3.39
CA ARG A 75 8.10 -15.32 4.36
C ARG A 75 7.86 -14.82 5.79
N LEU A 76 7.33 -13.60 5.95
CA LEU A 76 7.11 -12.99 7.26
C LEU A 76 5.76 -13.37 7.86
N HIS A 77 4.72 -13.43 7.03
CA HIS A 77 3.33 -13.51 7.48
C HIS A 77 2.59 -14.75 6.96
N GLY A 78 3.10 -15.42 5.92
CA GLY A 78 2.46 -16.58 5.33
C GLY A 78 1.61 -16.25 4.10
N ARG A 79 0.89 -17.26 3.60
CA ARG A 79 0.19 -17.18 2.31
C ARG A 79 -1.05 -16.29 2.37
N ALA A 80 -1.87 -16.42 3.41
CA ALA A 80 -3.17 -15.78 3.47
C ALA A 80 -3.01 -14.26 3.51
N GLU A 81 -2.14 -13.79 4.39
CA GLU A 81 -1.81 -12.38 4.61
C GLU A 81 -1.14 -11.77 3.39
N ALA A 82 -0.26 -12.51 2.69
CA ALA A 82 0.33 -12.04 1.44
C ALA A 82 -0.73 -11.83 0.35
N MET A 83 -1.63 -12.79 0.17
CA MET A 83 -2.71 -12.67 -0.82
C MET A 83 -3.68 -11.55 -0.48
N ASP A 84 -4.07 -11.43 0.79
CA ASP A 84 -4.93 -10.35 1.26
C ASP A 84 -4.32 -8.97 1.01
N PHE A 85 -3.03 -8.79 1.32
CA PHE A 85 -2.30 -7.55 1.03
C PHE A 85 -2.37 -7.19 -0.46
N PHE A 86 -2.06 -8.11 -1.36
CA PHE A 86 -2.10 -7.82 -2.81
C PHE A 86 -3.50 -7.56 -3.32
N ASN A 87 -4.52 -8.27 -2.81
CA ASN A 87 -5.91 -8.00 -3.15
C ASN A 87 -6.31 -6.58 -2.76
N ARG A 88 -5.90 -6.10 -1.58
CA ARG A 88 -6.15 -4.73 -1.13
C ARG A 88 -5.41 -3.69 -1.99
N CYS A 89 -4.18 -3.97 -2.41
CA CYS A 89 -3.47 -3.11 -3.35
C CYS A 89 -4.21 -2.98 -4.68
N ILE A 90 -4.69 -4.08 -5.25
CA ILE A 90 -5.46 -4.09 -6.50
C ILE A 90 -6.77 -3.31 -6.32
N ALA A 91 -7.52 -3.61 -5.26
CA ALA A 91 -8.77 -2.91 -4.97
C ALA A 91 -8.58 -1.40 -4.80
N THR A 92 -7.43 -0.96 -4.27
CA THR A 92 -7.11 0.47 -4.15
C THR A 92 -7.00 1.14 -5.51
N VAL A 93 -6.36 0.48 -6.49
CA VAL A 93 -6.24 0.99 -7.86
C VAL A 93 -7.61 0.97 -8.55
N GLU A 94 -8.37 -0.12 -8.42
CA GLU A 94 -9.72 -0.22 -8.98
C GLU A 94 -10.64 0.91 -8.48
N ILE A 95 -10.58 1.22 -7.17
CA ILE A 95 -11.33 2.34 -6.59
C ILE A 95 -10.83 3.69 -7.13
N ALA A 96 -9.51 3.87 -7.27
CA ALA A 96 -8.96 5.11 -7.82
C ALA A 96 -9.41 5.33 -9.28
N ASP A 97 -9.46 4.26 -10.08
CA ASP A 97 -9.95 4.28 -11.46
C ASP A 97 -11.45 4.61 -11.52
N ASP A 98 -12.26 3.96 -10.68
CA ASP A 98 -13.70 4.24 -10.56
C ASP A 98 -13.98 5.70 -10.17
N LEU A 99 -13.09 6.33 -9.41
CA LEU A 99 -13.19 7.71 -8.98
C LEU A 99 -12.56 8.72 -9.97
N ASN A 100 -11.99 8.26 -11.10
CA ASN A 100 -11.23 9.08 -12.05
C ASN A 100 -10.05 9.85 -11.42
N LEU A 101 -9.33 9.23 -10.49
CA LEU A 101 -8.17 9.82 -9.82
C LEU A 101 -6.83 9.46 -10.49
N GLY A 102 -6.87 8.78 -11.65
CA GLY A 102 -5.73 8.32 -12.45
C GLY A 102 -5.23 9.31 -13.50
#